data_AF-A0A161Y2B5-F1
#
_entry.id   AF-A0A161Y2B5-F1
#
_cell.length_a   1.000
_cell.length_b   1.000
_cell.length_c   1.000
_cell.angle_alpha   90.00
_cell.angle_beta   90.00
_cell.angle_gamma   90.00
#
_symmetry.space_group_name_H-M   'P 1'
#
loop_
_entity.id
_entity.type
_entity.pdbx_description
1 polymer ?
#
loop_
_entity_poly.entity_id
_entity_poly.type
_entity_poly.pdbx_seq_one_letter_code
_entity_poly.pdbx_strand_id
1 'polypeptide(L)' 'MVFDIIVFFYLLFCLAIWKVDIESVNFINRYFEGIQIAGVLLAVGCSGLYLLSGQLIKFLLILPVSIYLQAKFKKFKQER' A
#
# COMPACT_ATOMS: atom_id res chain seq x y z
N MET A 1 -6.85 15.21 -8.82
CA MET A 1 -6.66 14.54 -10.12
C MET A 1 -5.24 14.02 -10.29
N VAL A 2 -4.21 14.87 -10.42
CA VAL A 2 -2.82 14.38 -10.59
C VAL A 2 -2.33 13.60 -9.36
N PHE A 3 -2.61 14.09 -8.15
CA PHE A 3 -2.27 13.40 -6.91
C PHE A 3 -2.93 12.01 -6.79
N ASP A 4 -4.23 11.91 -7.12
CA ASP A 4 -4.96 10.63 -7.10
C ASP A 4 -4.34 9.60 -8.06
N ILE A 5 -3.88 10.05 -9.24
CA ILE A 5 -3.23 9.20 -10.24
C ILE A 5 -1.87 8.71 -9.72
N ILE A 6 -1.08 9.59 -9.10
CA ILE A 6 0.21 9.22 -8.50
C ILE A 6 0.01 8.17 -7.40
N VAL A 7 -0.97 8.37 -6.52
CA VAL A 7 -1.30 7.41 -5.45
C VAL A 7 -1.74 6.07 -6.04
N PHE A 8 -2.57 6.09 -7.09
CA PHE A 8 -3.01 4.87 -7.76
C PHE A 8 -1.85 4.07 -8.36
N PHE A 9 -0.94 4.72 -9.10
CA PHE A 9 0.25 4.06 -9.64
C PHE A 9 1.18 3.56 -8.54
N TYR A 10 1.32 4.30 -7.45
CA TYR A 10 2.13 3.88 -6.30
C TYR A 10 1.57 2.64 -5.60
N LEU A 11 0.25 2.54 -5.45
CA LEU A 11 -0.41 1.36 -4.89
C LEU A 11 -0.29 0.15 -5.82
N LEU A 12 -0.46 0.35 -7.13
CA LEU A 12 -0.20 -0.69 -8.12
C LEU A 12 1.24 -1.19 -8.05
N PHE A 13 2.21 -0.29 -7.89
CA PHE A 13 3.61 -0.63 -7.72
C PHE A 13 3.82 -1.45 -6.44
N CYS A 14 3.26 -1.05 -5.30
CA CYS A 14 3.34 -1.83 -4.05
C CYS A 14 2.78 -3.25 -4.22
N LEU A 15 1.68 -3.39 -4.98
CA LEU A 15 1.03 -4.67 -5.24
C LEU A 15 1.86 -5.55 -6.19
N ALA A 16 2.47 -4.95 -7.21
CA ALA A 16 3.34 -5.64 -8.16
C ALA A 16 4.63 -6.14 -7.50
N ILE A 17 5.29 -5.31 -6.68
CA ILE A 17 6.50 -5.74 -5.97
C ILE A 17 6.17 -6.87 -4.99
N TRP A 18 4.97 -6.89 -4.40
CA TRP A 18 4.53 -7.99 -3.55
C TRP A 18 4.32 -9.33 -4.28
N LYS A 19 4.19 -9.33 -5.61
CA LYS A 19 4.19 -10.55 -6.42
C LYS A 19 5.60 -11.02 -6.78
N VAL A 20 6.59 -10.14 -6.71
CA VAL A 20 7.98 -10.49 -6.95
C VAL A 20 8.51 -11.09 -5.65
N ASP A 21 8.90 -12.36 -5.70
CA ASP A 21 9.46 -13.06 -4.55
C ASP A 21 10.85 -12.47 -4.21
N ILE A 22 10.91 -11.63 -3.18
CA ILE A 22 12.11 -10.88 -2.77
C ILE A 22 12.92 -11.64 -1.70
N GLU A 23 12.62 -12.93 -1.47
CA GLU A 23 13.25 -13.75 -0.43
C GLU A 23 14.78 -13.83 -0.47
N SER A 24 15.45 -13.50 -1.58
CA SER A 24 16.87 -13.82 -1.76
C SER A 24 17.89 -12.78 -1.26
N VAL A 25 17.52 -11.56 -0.86
CA VAL A 25 18.53 -10.53 -0.48
C VAL A 25 18.10 -9.66 0.71
N ASN A 26 18.76 -9.85 1.85
CA ASN A 26 18.52 -9.09 3.09
C ASN A 26 18.59 -7.56 2.93
N PHE A 27 19.39 -7.06 2.01
CA PHE A 27 19.51 -5.62 1.73
C PHE A 27 18.28 -5.06 1.00
N ILE A 28 17.79 -5.79 0.00
CA ILE A 28 16.56 -5.43 -0.75
C ILE A 28 15.35 -5.45 0.20
N ASN A 29 15.41 -6.30 1.22
CA ASN A 29 14.30 -6.48 2.15
C ASN A 29 14.01 -5.24 3.02
N ARG A 30 15.03 -4.48 3.46
CA ARG A 30 14.80 -3.20 4.20
C ARG A 30 14.16 -2.13 3.32
N TYR A 31 14.60 -2.02 2.06
CA TYR A 31 14.02 -1.07 1.11
C TYR A 31 12.59 -1.47 0.73
N PHE A 32 12.35 -2.77 0.53
CA PHE A 32 11.02 -3.32 0.31
C PHE A 32 10.07 -3.00 1.47
N GLU A 33 10.52 -3.24 2.71
CA GLU A 33 9.75 -2.94 3.92
C GLU A 33 9.41 -1.44 4.00
N GLY A 34 10.38 -0.56 3.75
CA GLY A 34 10.15 0.89 3.73
C GLY A 34 9.15 1.35 2.67
N ILE A 35 9.22 0.79 1.46
CA ILE A 35 8.28 1.07 0.36
C ILE A 35 6.86 0.61 0.73
N GLN A 36 6.73 -0.59 1.31
CA GLN A 36 5.43 -1.12 1.73
C GLN A 36 4.82 -0.32 2.89
N ILE A 37 5.62 0.10 3.88
CA ILE A 37 5.17 0.97 4.97
C ILE A 37 4.64 2.29 4.42
N ALA A 38 5.39 2.93 3.51
CA ALA A 38 4.95 4.16 2.85
C ALA A 38 3.65 3.96 2.05
N GLY A 39 3.50 2.80 1.38
CA GLY A 39 2.27 2.41 0.68
C GLY A 39 1.06 2.26 1.59
N VAL A 40 1.22 1.61 2.74
CA VAL A 40 0.15 1.48 3.75
C VAL A 40 -0.22 2.85 4.33
N LEU A 41 0.76 3.68 4.68
CA LEU A 41 0.54 5.05 5.18
C LEU A 41 -0.22 5.92 4.17
N LEU A 42 0.18 5.87 2.89
CA LEU A 42 -0.51 6.58 1.82
C LEU A 42 -1.92 6.07 1.60
N ALA A 43 -2.13 4.75 1.62
CA ALA A 43 -3.45 4.15 1.44
C ALA A 43 -4.40 4.57 2.58
N VAL A 44 -3.97 4.47 3.84
CA VAL A 44 -4.76 4.85 5.01
C VAL A 44 -5.02 6.37 5.04
N GLY A 45 -4.00 7.18 4.75
CA GLY A 45 -4.14 8.64 4.67
C GLY A 45 -5.13 9.07 3.58
N CYS A 46 -5.06 8.46 2.40
CA CYS A 46 -6.00 8.72 1.32
C CYS A 46 -7.41 8.23 1.66
N SER A 47 -7.56 7.06 2.28
CA SER A 47 -8.85 6.59 2.80
C SER A 47 -9.48 7.62 3.75
N GLY A 48 -8.71 8.15 4.71
CA GLY A 48 -9.17 9.18 5.63
C GLY A 48 -9.58 10.48 4.92
N LEU A 49 -8.78 10.94 3.96
CA LEU A 49 -9.10 12.12 3.15
C LEU A 49 -10.35 11.93 2.29
N TYR A 50 -10.53 10.76 1.68
CA TYR A 50 -11.72 10.46 0.87
C TYR A 50 -12.98 10.33 1.71
N LEU A 51 -12.86 9.79 2.93
CA LEU A 51 -13.97 9.74 3.89
C LEU A 51 -14.38 11.16 4.32
N LEU A 52 -13.41 12.00 4.73
CA LEU A 52 -13.66 13.37 5.18
C LEU A 52 -14.16 14.29 4.06
N SER A 53 -13.75 14.06 2.82
CA SER A 53 -14.21 14.82 1.65
C SER A 53 -15.54 14.34 1.06
N GLY A 54 -16.17 13.31 1.66
CA GLY A 54 -17.43 12.74 1.18
C GLY A 54 -17.30 11.95 -0.14
N GLN A 55 -16.07 11.65 -0.60
CA GLN A 55 -15.79 10.91 -1.82
C GLN A 55 -15.88 9.40 -1.60
N LEU A 56 -17.09 8.93 -1.24
CA LEU A 56 -17.36 7.55 -0.84
C LEU A 56 -16.99 6.50 -1.89
N ILE A 57 -17.16 6.81 -3.19
CA ILE A 57 -16.80 5.88 -4.28
C ILE A 57 -15.30 5.60 -4.29
N LYS A 58 -14.47 6.64 -4.14
CA LYS A 58 -13.01 6.49 -4.11
C LYS A 58 -12.53 5.81 -2.84
N PHE A 59 -13.19 6.11 -1.72
CA PHE A 59 -12.97 5.41 -0.47
C PHE A 59 -13.25 3.91 -0.61
N LEU A 60 -14.39 3.53 -1.18
CA LEU A 60 -14.77 2.13 -1.38
C LEU A 60 -13.77 1.37 -2.28
N LEU A 61 -13.18 2.06 -3.26
CA LEU A 61 -12.15 1.49 -4.14
C LEU A 61 -10.80 1.30 -3.45
N ILE A 62 -10.38 2.25 -2.61
CA ILE A 62 -9.05 2.23 -1.99
C ILE A 62 -9.01 1.41 -0.69
N LEU A 63 -10.16 1.26 -0.02
CA LEU A 63 -10.32 0.50 1.21
C LEU A 63 -9.84 -0.97 1.08
N PRO A 64 -10.30 -1.79 0.12
CA PRO A 64 -9.84 -3.17 0.01
C PRO A 64 -8.33 -3.28 -0.28
N VAL A 65 -7.78 -2.34 -1.06
CA VAL A 65 -6.33 -2.28 -1.33
C VAL A 65 -5.56 -1.94 -0.06
N SER A 66 -6.04 -0.98 0.73
CA SER A 66 -5.43 -0.61 2.00
C SER A 66 -5.43 -1.77 3.01
N ILE A 67 -6.55 -2.50 3.13
CA ILE A 67 -6.68 -3.67 4.00
C ILE A 67 -5.75 -4.80 3.51
N TYR A 68 -5.71 -5.06 2.20
CA TYR A 68 -4.86 -6.09 1.62
C TYR A 68 -3.37 -5.83 1.90
N LEU A 69 -2.88 -4.61 1.62
CA LEU A 69 -1.50 -4.21 1.87
C LEU A 69 -1.15 -4.31 3.36
N GLN A 70 -2.05 -3.85 4.24
CA GLN A 70 -1.84 -3.92 5.68
C GLN A 70 -1.80 -5.37 6.19
N ALA A 71 -2.70 -6.24 5.71
CA ALA A 71 -2.72 -7.65 6.08
C ALA A 71 -1.47 -8.39 5.61
N LYS A 72 -1.03 -8.16 4.35
CA LYS A 72 0.18 -8.77 3.81
C LYS A 72 1.44 -8.28 4.53
N PHE A 73 1.51 -6.98 4.83
CA PHE A 73 2.62 -6.42 5.61
C PHE A 73 2.67 -6.99 7.03
N LYS A 74 1.52 -7.16 7.69
CA LYS A 74 1.45 -7.81 9.01
C LYS A 74 1.95 -9.25 8.95
N LYS A 75 1.57 -10.01 7.92
CA LYS A 75 2.02 -11.39 7.71
C LYS A 75 3.54 -11.45 7.49
N PHE A 76 4.08 -10.57 6.65
CA PHE A 76 5.53 -10.41 6.44
C PHE A 76 6.30 -10.20 7.75
N LYS A 77 5.80 -9.30 8.60
CA LYS A 77 6.43 -9.00 9.88
C LYS A 77 6.30 -10.14 10.89
N GLN A 78 5.32 -11.02 10.74
CA GLN A 78 5.06 -12.14 11.65
C GLN A 78 5.81 -13.42 11.24
N GLU A 79 6.14 -13.57 9.95
CA GLU A 79 6.97 -14.67 9.41
C GLU A 79 8.48 -14.40 9.58
N ARG A 80 8.86 -13.21 10.09
CA ARG A 80 10.23 -12.81 10.45
C ARG A 80 10.40 -12.75 11.95
#